data_AF-A0A8S3J9D2-F1
#
_entry.id   AF-A0A8S3J9D2-F1
#
_cell.length_a   1.000
_cell.length_b   1.000
_cell.length_c   1.000
_cell.angle_alpha   90.00
_cell.angle_beta   90.00
_cell.angle_gamma   90.00
#
_symmetry.space_group_name_H-M   'P 1'
#
loop_
_entity.id
_entity.type
_entity.pdbx_description
1 polymer ?
#
loop_
_entity_poly.entity_id
_entity_poly.type
_entity_poly.pdbx_seq_one_letter_code
_entity_poly.pdbx_strand_id
1 'polypeptide(L)'
;DTAGTGIANYIAALEAGVDVVDVTVDSLSGMTSQPTMGGLVAALQNTKHDTGINLERVNEYSAFWEQTRLLYAPFECTTTMKSGNADVYKNEIPGGQYTNLQFQAFSLGLGSQFENVKKSYIEANQLLGDIIKVTPSSKVVG
;
A
#
# COMPACT_ATOMS: atom_id res chain seq x y z
N ASP A 1 1.24 -0.36 2.53
CA ASP A 1 0.96 -1.54 3.36
C ASP A 1 1.00 -2.84 2.53
N THR A 2 1.73 -2.86 1.40
CA THR A 2 1.64 -3.95 0.42
C THR A 2 2.02 -5.29 1.03
N ALA A 3 3.02 -5.30 1.89
CA ALA A 3 3.47 -6.49 2.61
C ALA A 3 2.55 -6.91 3.78
N GLY A 4 1.58 -6.07 4.17
CA GLY A 4 0.70 -6.29 5.32
C GLY A 4 1.34 -6.06 6.69
N THR A 5 2.50 -5.38 6.75
CA THR A 5 3.26 -5.16 7.99
C THR A 5 3.34 -3.69 8.40
N GLY A 6 2.62 -2.79 7.74
CA GLY A 6 2.82 -1.35 7.89
C GLY A 6 2.52 -0.82 9.30
N ILE A 7 1.42 -1.26 9.93
CA ILE A 7 1.10 -0.87 11.32
C ILE A 7 2.20 -1.33 12.29
N ALA A 8 2.66 -2.59 12.16
CA ALA A 8 3.72 -3.11 13.01
C ALA A 8 5.02 -2.31 12.84
N ASN A 9 5.38 -1.95 11.60
CA ASN A 9 6.54 -1.13 11.31
C ASN A 9 6.41 0.27 11.93
N TYR A 10 5.23 0.89 11.89
CA TYR A 10 5.01 2.20 12.50
C TYR A 10 5.06 2.18 14.01
N ILE A 11 4.46 1.17 14.66
CA ILE A 11 4.58 1.01 16.11
C ILE A 11 6.06 0.88 16.51
N ALA A 12 6.84 0.07 15.78
CA ALA A 12 8.28 -0.05 16.04
C ALA A 12 9.04 1.27 15.82
N ALA A 13 8.67 2.04 14.78
CA ALA A 13 9.28 3.34 14.49
C ALA A 13 8.98 4.38 15.58
N LEU A 14 7.74 4.43 16.07
CA LEU A 14 7.33 5.31 17.17
C LEU A 14 8.09 4.96 18.46
N GLU A 15 8.23 3.68 18.78
CA GLU A 15 9.02 3.21 19.93
C GLU A 15 10.51 3.58 19.80
N ALA A 16 11.02 3.69 18.57
CA ALA A 16 12.37 4.17 18.27
C ALA A 16 12.50 5.71 18.26
N GLY A 17 11.42 6.46 18.51
CA GLY A 17 11.44 7.92 18.64
C GLY A 17 11.09 8.70 17.37
N VAL A 18 10.44 8.08 16.39
CA VAL A 18 9.87 8.82 15.24
C VAL A 18 8.73 9.72 15.71
N ASP A 19 8.73 10.98 15.27
CA ASP A 19 7.71 11.97 15.67
C ASP A 19 6.40 11.86 14.87
N VAL A 20 6.47 11.45 13.60
CA VAL A 20 5.33 11.48 12.65
C VAL A 20 5.33 10.25 11.75
N VAL A 21 4.15 9.71 11.47
CA VAL A 21 3.92 8.63 10.50
C VAL A 21 2.75 8.96 9.59
N ASP A 22 2.77 8.46 8.36
CA ASP A 22 1.72 8.69 7.36
C ASP A 22 0.68 7.58 7.41
N VAL A 23 -0.60 7.93 7.54
CA VAL A 23 -1.72 6.97 7.51
C VAL A 23 -2.76 7.36 6.48
N THR A 24 -3.62 6.41 6.10
CA THR A 24 -4.78 6.67 5.25
C THR A 24 -6.05 6.27 5.97
N VAL A 25 -7.15 7.00 5.70
CA VAL A 25 -8.49 6.67 6.19
C VAL A 25 -8.85 5.22 5.88
N ASP A 26 -9.54 4.55 6.80
CA ASP A 26 -9.62 3.08 6.79
C ASP A 26 -10.18 2.52 5.49
N SER A 27 -11.26 3.13 4.97
CA SER A 27 -11.90 2.74 3.71
C SER A 27 -11.04 2.91 2.45
N LEU A 28 -9.89 3.58 2.54
CA LEU A 28 -8.89 3.74 1.46
C LEU A 28 -7.49 3.22 1.85
N SER A 29 -7.36 2.61 3.02
CA SER A 29 -6.09 2.13 3.56
C SER A 29 -5.81 0.67 3.18
N GLY A 30 -4.61 0.19 3.54
CA GLY A 30 -4.21 -1.19 3.32
C GLY A 30 -3.83 -1.49 1.88
N MET A 31 -3.46 -2.74 1.61
CA MET A 31 -2.94 -3.17 0.31
C MET A 31 -1.81 -2.23 -0.14
N THR A 32 -1.86 -1.68 -1.35
CA THR A 32 -0.83 -0.78 -1.87
C THR A 32 -0.93 0.66 -1.37
N SER A 33 -1.94 0.99 -0.56
CA SER A 33 -2.11 2.27 0.12
C SER A 33 -1.29 2.32 1.43
N GLN A 34 -1.40 3.42 2.18
CA GLN A 34 -0.78 3.50 3.51
C GLN A 34 -1.52 2.65 4.55
N PRO A 35 -0.90 2.37 5.71
CA PRO A 35 -1.57 1.71 6.81
C PRO A 35 -2.81 2.45 7.33
N THR A 36 -3.72 1.71 7.94
CA THR A 36 -5.01 2.22 8.47
C THR A 36 -4.81 3.27 9.57
N MET A 37 -5.49 4.41 9.42
CA MET A 37 -5.53 5.48 10.41
C MET A 37 -6.25 5.03 11.69
N GLY A 38 -7.46 4.50 11.58
CA GLY A 38 -8.26 4.06 12.72
C GLY A 38 -7.59 2.91 13.47
N GLY A 39 -7.00 1.95 12.75
CA GLY A 39 -6.24 0.86 13.36
C GLY A 39 -5.03 1.34 14.14
N LEU A 40 -4.28 2.33 13.62
CA LEU A 40 -3.15 2.90 14.35
C LEU A 40 -3.60 3.73 15.56
N VAL A 41 -4.61 4.61 15.39
CA VAL A 41 -5.16 5.42 16.48
C VAL A 41 -5.66 4.53 17.62
N ALA A 42 -6.41 3.48 17.31
CA ALA A 42 -6.90 2.53 18.30
C ALA A 42 -5.76 1.76 18.99
N ALA A 43 -4.73 1.34 18.24
CA ALA A 43 -3.58 0.62 18.79
C ALA A 43 -2.72 1.46 19.75
N LEU A 44 -2.68 2.78 19.55
CA LEU A 44 -1.88 3.71 20.36
C LEU A 44 -2.67 4.34 21.51
N GLN A 45 -3.99 4.13 21.58
CA GLN A 45 -4.84 4.72 22.61
C GLN A 45 -4.40 4.29 24.01
N ASN A 46 -4.31 5.25 24.93
CA ASN A 46 -3.84 5.06 26.31
C ASN A 46 -2.37 4.60 26.42
N THR A 47 -1.56 4.83 25.40
CA THR A 47 -0.11 4.59 25.44
C THR A 47 0.65 5.90 25.56
N LYS A 48 1.99 5.84 25.72
CA LYS A 48 2.85 7.03 25.66
C LYS A 48 2.84 7.71 24.28
N HIS A 49 2.38 7.00 23.25
CA HIS A 49 2.28 7.45 21.87
C HIS A 49 0.82 7.75 21.46
N ASP A 50 -0.07 7.96 22.42
CA ASP A 50 -1.46 8.31 22.13
C ASP A 50 -1.54 9.52 21.19
N THR A 51 -2.27 9.37 20.10
CA THR A 51 -2.41 10.39 19.06
C THR A 51 -3.32 11.55 19.49
N GLY A 52 -4.16 11.35 20.51
CA GLY A 52 -5.20 12.31 20.92
C GLY A 52 -6.34 12.48 19.90
N ILE A 53 -6.36 11.67 18.83
CA ILE A 53 -7.37 11.73 17.78
C ILE A 53 -8.62 10.96 18.24
N ASN A 54 -9.79 11.58 18.12
CA ASN A 54 -11.05 10.93 18.44
C ASN A 54 -11.37 9.85 17.40
N LEU A 55 -11.41 8.59 17.82
CA LEU A 55 -11.68 7.43 16.97
C LEU A 55 -13.07 7.45 16.31
N GLU A 56 -14.09 8.01 17.00
CA GLU A 56 -15.44 8.17 16.43
C GLU A 56 -15.40 9.08 15.20
N ARG A 57 -14.63 10.18 15.25
CA ARG A 57 -14.43 11.06 14.09
C ARG A 57 -13.68 10.37 12.95
N VAL A 58 -12.75 9.46 13.26
CA VAL A 58 -12.06 8.67 12.23
C VAL A 58 -13.05 7.72 11.54
N ASN A 59 -13.97 7.12 12.29
CA ASN A 59 -15.03 6.27 11.74
C ASN A 59 -15.98 7.05 10.83
N GLU A 60 -16.43 8.25 11.26
CA GLU A 60 -17.26 9.15 10.42
C GLU A 60 -16.52 9.55 9.13
N TYR A 61 -15.23 9.88 9.25
CA TYR A 61 -14.39 10.21 8.12
C TYR A 61 -14.24 9.04 7.14
N SER A 62 -14.08 7.82 7.67
CA SER A 62 -14.02 6.60 6.87
C SER A 62 -15.33 6.29 6.16
N ALA A 63 -16.47 6.47 6.83
CA ALA A 63 -17.79 6.27 6.25
C ALA A 63 -18.05 7.20 5.05
N PHE A 64 -17.63 8.47 5.15
CA PHE A 64 -17.69 9.40 4.01
C PHE A 64 -16.87 8.90 2.82
N TRP A 65 -15.63 8.47 3.06
CA TRP A 65 -14.76 7.99 1.99
C TRP A 65 -15.19 6.64 1.42
N GLU A 66 -15.82 5.78 2.21
CA GLU A 66 -16.39 4.53 1.75
C GLU A 66 -17.49 4.79 0.71
N GLN A 67 -18.41 5.72 0.99
CA GLN A 67 -19.45 6.11 0.02
C GLN A 67 -18.85 6.81 -1.20
N THR A 68 -17.89 7.71 -0.98
CA THR A 68 -17.22 8.44 -2.07
C THR A 68 -16.47 7.50 -3.01
N ARG A 69 -15.80 6.46 -2.46
CA ARG A 69 -15.05 5.44 -3.21
C ARG A 69 -15.92 4.74 -4.25
N LEU A 70 -17.22 4.54 -3.98
CA LEU A 70 -18.16 3.92 -4.92
C LEU A 70 -18.31 4.72 -6.22
N LEU A 71 -18.14 6.04 -6.19
CA LEU A 71 -18.18 6.89 -7.38
C LEU A 71 -17.01 6.61 -8.35
N TYR A 72 -15.94 6.01 -7.83
CA TYR A 72 -14.72 5.66 -8.56
C TYR A 72 -14.64 4.17 -8.91
N ALA A 73 -15.76 3.43 -8.84
CA ALA A 73 -15.81 2.01 -9.16
C ALA A 73 -15.10 1.60 -10.47
N PRO A 74 -15.14 2.39 -11.58
CA PRO A 74 -14.39 2.04 -12.80
C PRO A 74 -12.87 2.00 -12.64
N PHE A 75 -12.32 2.64 -11.60
CA PHE A 75 -10.88 2.74 -11.33
C PHE A 75 -10.44 1.88 -10.14
N GLU A 76 -11.34 1.07 -9.59
CA GLU A 76 -11.05 0.26 -8.41
C GLU A 76 -10.00 -0.82 -8.72
N CYS A 77 -8.83 -0.71 -8.07
CA CYS A 77 -7.82 -1.77 -8.12
C CYS A 77 -8.35 -3.06 -7.50
N THR A 78 -9.35 -2.96 -6.61
CA THR A 78 -9.95 -4.12 -5.94
C THR A 78 -10.68 -5.06 -6.88
N THR A 79 -10.92 -4.66 -8.12
CA THR A 79 -11.42 -5.54 -9.18
C THR A 79 -10.48 -6.72 -9.44
N THR A 80 -9.16 -6.47 -9.42
CA THR A 80 -8.11 -7.46 -9.73
C THR A 80 -7.23 -7.83 -8.53
N MET A 81 -7.11 -6.94 -7.54
CA MET A 81 -6.30 -7.13 -6.34
C MET A 81 -7.20 -7.28 -5.10
N LYS A 82 -7.16 -8.43 -4.41
CA LYS A 82 -8.03 -8.66 -3.24
C LYS A 82 -7.32 -8.51 -1.89
N SER A 83 -5.99 -8.43 -1.90
CA SER A 83 -5.16 -8.38 -0.70
C SER A 83 -3.80 -7.75 -1.02
N GLY A 84 -3.03 -7.43 0.03
CA GLY A 84 -1.58 -7.24 -0.10
C GLY A 84 -0.86 -8.53 -0.52
N ASN A 85 0.43 -8.42 -0.77
CA ASN A 85 1.30 -9.54 -1.12
C ASN A 85 2.71 -9.35 -0.54
N ALA A 86 3.17 -10.35 0.22
CA ALA A 86 4.51 -10.36 0.83
C ALA A 86 5.64 -10.59 -0.19
N ASP A 87 5.33 -11.00 -1.43
CA ASP A 87 6.33 -11.11 -2.49
C ASP A 87 6.98 -9.77 -2.87
N VAL A 88 6.43 -8.65 -2.41
CA VAL A 88 7.04 -7.32 -2.53
C VAL A 88 8.43 -7.27 -1.91
N TYR A 89 8.74 -8.13 -0.93
CA TYR A 89 10.09 -8.29 -0.39
C TYR A 89 11.09 -8.90 -1.39
N LYS A 90 10.62 -9.45 -2.51
CA LYS A 90 11.45 -9.99 -3.59
C LYS A 90 11.45 -9.09 -4.81
N ASN A 91 10.27 -8.66 -5.25
CA ASN A 91 10.13 -7.87 -6.48
C ASN A 91 10.36 -6.37 -6.26
N GLU A 92 10.18 -5.88 -5.03
CA GLU A 92 10.39 -4.49 -4.65
C GLU A 92 9.63 -3.49 -5.54
N ILE A 93 8.49 -3.91 -6.10
CA ILE A 93 7.63 -3.05 -6.91
C ILE A 93 6.93 -2.06 -5.97
N PRO A 94 7.07 -0.75 -6.17
CA PRO A 94 6.39 0.26 -5.34
C PRO A 94 4.87 0.11 -5.39
N GLY A 95 4.18 0.37 -4.28
CA GLY A 95 2.73 0.13 -4.16
C GLY A 95 1.89 0.68 -5.30
N GLY A 96 2.03 1.98 -5.62
CA GLY A 96 1.28 2.61 -6.72
C GLY A 96 1.65 2.08 -8.11
N GLN A 97 2.84 1.52 -8.29
CA GLN A 97 3.22 0.84 -9.53
C GLN A 97 2.68 -0.59 -9.56
N TYR A 98 2.61 -1.29 -8.42
CA TYR A 98 2.15 -2.66 -8.33
C TYR A 98 0.70 -2.79 -8.83
N THR A 99 -0.21 -1.97 -8.32
CA THR A 99 -1.62 -1.99 -8.76
C THR A 99 -1.77 -1.60 -10.23
N ASN A 100 -0.99 -0.63 -10.72
CA ASN A 100 -1.01 -0.23 -12.11
C ASN A 100 -0.50 -1.34 -13.05
N LEU A 101 0.64 -1.97 -12.73
CA LEU A 101 1.19 -3.07 -13.51
C LEU A 101 0.24 -4.27 -13.52
N GLN A 102 -0.38 -4.58 -12.38
CA GLN A 102 -1.35 -5.66 -12.31
C GLN A 102 -2.57 -5.35 -13.18
N PHE A 103 -3.14 -4.16 -13.07
CA PHE A 103 -4.26 -3.73 -13.90
C PHE A 103 -3.91 -3.79 -15.39
N GLN A 104 -2.74 -3.29 -15.79
CA GLN A 104 -2.25 -3.37 -17.17
C GLN A 104 -2.12 -4.81 -17.66
N ALA A 105 -1.53 -5.70 -16.86
CA ALA A 105 -1.44 -7.11 -17.21
C ALA A 105 -2.81 -7.74 -17.41
N PHE A 106 -3.79 -7.47 -16.54
CA PHE A 106 -5.17 -7.93 -16.72
C PHE A 106 -5.83 -7.34 -17.97
N SER A 107 -5.71 -6.03 -18.22
CA SER A 107 -6.28 -5.37 -19.39
C SER A 107 -5.71 -5.86 -20.72
N LEU A 108 -4.44 -6.29 -20.74
CA LEU A 108 -3.77 -6.85 -21.92
C LEU A 108 -4.00 -8.36 -22.09
N GLY A 109 -4.82 -9.00 -21.25
CA GLY A 109 -5.04 -10.46 -21.29
C GLY A 109 -3.86 -11.27 -20.74
N LEU A 110 -2.91 -10.62 -20.08
CA LEU A 110 -1.73 -11.21 -19.43
C LEU A 110 -1.92 -11.44 -17.93
N GLY A 111 -3.15 -11.41 -17.42
CA GLY A 111 -3.43 -11.57 -15.98
C GLY A 111 -2.85 -12.86 -15.38
N SER A 112 -2.92 -13.97 -16.12
CA SER A 112 -2.31 -15.26 -15.71
C SER A 112 -0.78 -15.27 -15.77
N GLN A 113 -0.18 -14.29 -16.45
CA GLN A 113 1.27 -14.14 -16.64
C GLN A 113 1.88 -13.13 -15.68
N PHE A 114 1.10 -12.56 -14.74
CA PHE A 114 1.59 -11.52 -13.84
C PHE A 114 2.77 -11.99 -12.97
N GLU A 115 2.84 -13.29 -12.63
CA GLU A 115 4.02 -13.87 -11.99
C GLU A 115 5.29 -13.78 -12.85
N ASN A 116 5.17 -13.93 -14.17
CA ASN A 116 6.30 -13.78 -15.08
C ASN A 116 6.68 -12.31 -15.23
N VAL A 117 5.72 -11.38 -15.24
CA VAL A 117 5.99 -9.93 -15.19
C VAL A 117 6.83 -9.56 -13.97
N LYS A 118 6.48 -10.08 -12.77
CA LYS A 118 7.26 -9.84 -11.54
C LYS A 118 8.67 -10.42 -11.60
N LYS A 119 8.85 -11.59 -12.22
CA LYS A 119 10.19 -12.18 -12.43
C LYS A 119 11.04 -11.30 -13.35
N SER A 120 10.47 -10.87 -14.48
CA SER A 120 11.14 -9.95 -15.41
C SER A 120 11.47 -8.61 -14.75
N TYR A 121 10.62 -8.11 -13.85
CA TYR A 121 10.91 -6.89 -13.08
C TYR A 121 12.15 -7.05 -12.17
N ILE A 122 12.29 -8.20 -11.50
CA ILE A 122 13.49 -8.52 -10.69
C ILE A 122 14.73 -8.59 -11.58
N GLU A 123 14.64 -9.30 -12.70
CA GLU A 123 15.75 -9.44 -13.66
C GLU A 123 16.17 -8.08 -14.23
N ALA A 124 15.20 -7.24 -14.62
CA ALA A 124 15.43 -5.90 -15.12
C ALA A 124 16.14 -5.01 -14.07
N ASN A 125 15.72 -5.08 -12.81
CA ASN A 125 16.38 -4.35 -11.72
C ASN A 125 17.85 -4.77 -11.57
N GLN A 126 18.14 -6.07 -11.62
CA GLN A 126 19.49 -6.59 -11.53
C GLN A 126 20.36 -6.20 -12.74
N LEU A 127 19.80 -6.24 -13.95
CA LEU A 127 20.48 -5.77 -15.17
C LEU A 127 20.84 -4.30 -15.11
N LEU A 128 20.02 -3.48 -14.44
CA LEU A 128 20.25 -2.05 -14.24
C LEU A 128 21.17 -1.74 -13.05
N GLY A 129 21.70 -2.75 -12.37
CA GLY A 129 22.66 -2.59 -11.26
C GLY A 129 22.02 -2.47 -9.89
N ASP A 130 20.87 -3.13 -9.67
CA ASP A 130 20.14 -3.19 -8.40
C ASP A 130 19.83 -1.81 -7.82
N ILE A 131 18.99 -1.07 -8.55
CA ILE A 131 18.71 0.33 -8.24
C ILE A 131 17.55 0.50 -7.25
N ILE A 132 17.53 1.65 -6.58
CA ILE A 132 16.36 2.10 -5.82
C ILE A 132 15.24 2.44 -6.80
N LYS A 133 14.06 1.87 -6.56
CA LYS A 133 12.90 1.96 -7.44
C LYS A 133 11.86 2.90 -6.83
N VAL A 134 11.82 4.13 -7.34
CA VAL A 134 10.76 5.12 -7.08
C VAL A 134 10.52 5.89 -8.37
N THR A 135 9.44 6.68 -8.50
CA THR A 135 9.32 7.52 -9.71
C THR A 135 10.51 8.51 -9.79
N PRO A 136 11.26 8.57 -10.90
CA PRO A 136 11.02 7.93 -12.20
C PRO A 136 11.69 6.56 -12.43
N SER A 137 12.69 6.15 -11.64
CA SER A 137 13.46 4.91 -11.85
C SER A 137 12.61 3.64 -11.90
N SER A 138 11.56 3.56 -11.08
CA SER A 138 10.69 2.39 -11.03
C SER A 138 9.93 2.15 -12.34
N LYS A 139 9.62 3.23 -13.09
CA LYS A 139 9.03 3.15 -14.44
C LYS A 139 10.03 2.76 -15.53
N VAL A 140 11.34 2.84 -15.26
CA VAL A 140 12.38 2.37 -16.19
C VAL A 140 12.58 0.87 -16.04
N VAL A 141 12.43 0.35 -14.81
CA VAL A 141 12.54 -1.08 -14.51
C VAL A 141 11.33 -1.88 -15.01
N GLY A 142 10.12 -1.33 -14.87
CA GLY A 142 8.87 -1.98 -15.30
C GLY A 142 8.46 -1.57 -16.70
#